data_AF-A0A1Z5HAZ5-F1
#
_entry.id   AF-A0A1Z5HAZ5-F1
#
_cell.length_a   1.000
_cell.length_b   1.000
_cell.length_c   1.000
_cell.angle_alpha   90.00
_cell.angle_beta   90.00
_cell.angle_gamma   90.00
#
_symmetry.space_group_name_H-M   'P 1'
#
loop_
_entity.id
_entity.type
_entity.pdbx_description
1 polymer ?
#
loop_
_entity_poly.entity_id
_entity_poly.type
_entity_poly.pdbx_seq_one_letter_code
_entity_poly.pdbx_strand_id
1 'polypeptide(L)'
;MTLFYPIFSLRLTGDNTMIYIGIDISKLTFDAAYILNSRTIHKQFSNNLKGFGEFSLWVNKSKKEVYTCLEATGIYSFDLAQYLSQQKVNVMVVNPIITHAFFKMELNRNKTDKADAQLIARYCEHVVLTGDYKKRSYQPKGADYEAIQRLVTRCDQLEKSKTQENNRLEASVNKQTSRSIKRLQKAIDKEIVRIKKTIADIVKNNQSLSQQVDLLVSINGIGERTAWSILAYIGDINFFSNSKQIASYAGLTPKIIQSGTSIDKSSLSKLGHKRLRKSLYMPALVAIRHNPVLKALYERLVNNGKPKKVAIVAVMRKLLILSYGVLKSEKPFDINYQMAD
;
A
#
# COMPACT_ATOMS: atom_id res chain seq x y z
N MET A 1 21.44 -42.28 -10.96
CA MET A 1 21.73 -41.70 -9.63
C MET A 1 20.82 -40.49 -9.47
N THR A 2 19.55 -40.76 -9.15
CA THR A 2 18.45 -39.81 -9.21
C THR A 2 18.22 -39.30 -7.79
N LEU A 3 18.71 -38.09 -7.51
CA LEU A 3 18.52 -37.44 -6.22
C LEU A 3 17.05 -37.02 -6.07
N PHE A 4 16.27 -37.88 -5.43
CA PHE A 4 14.98 -37.52 -4.83
C PHE A 4 15.26 -36.49 -3.73
N TYR A 5 14.95 -35.22 -4.00
CA TYR A 5 14.81 -34.24 -2.92
C TYR A 5 13.55 -34.61 -2.12
N PRO A 6 13.65 -34.78 -0.79
CA PRO A 6 12.47 -34.99 0.03
C PRO A 6 11.67 -33.69 0.03
N ILE A 7 10.51 -33.73 -0.61
CA ILE A 7 9.42 -32.77 -0.41
C ILE A 7 9.20 -32.67 1.09
N PHE A 8 9.19 -31.43 1.62
CA PHE A 8 8.84 -31.07 2.98
C PHE A 8 7.68 -31.94 3.52
N SER A 9 8.04 -33.03 4.20
CA SER A 9 7.13 -33.92 4.92
C SER A 9 7.26 -33.62 6.40
N LEU A 10 6.85 -32.42 6.78
CA LEU A 10 6.39 -32.14 8.13
C LEU A 10 4.86 -32.18 8.08
N ARG A 11 4.31 -33.38 7.92
CA ARG A 11 2.97 -33.66 8.45
C ARG A 11 3.12 -33.66 9.96
N LEU A 12 2.98 -32.49 10.57
CA LEU A 12 2.62 -32.40 11.98
C LEU A 12 1.21 -32.99 12.08
N THR A 13 1.17 -34.24 12.50
CA THR A 13 -0.03 -34.92 12.95
C THR A 13 -0.60 -34.16 14.14
N GLY A 14 -1.83 -33.66 13.99
CA GLY A 14 -2.73 -33.35 15.11
C GLY A 14 -2.53 -32.00 15.79
N ASP A 15 -3.13 -30.95 15.22
CA ASP A 15 -4.23 -30.32 15.94
C ASP A 15 -5.23 -29.67 14.96
N ASN A 16 -6.45 -30.21 14.91
CA ASN A 16 -7.47 -29.87 13.93
C ASN A 16 -8.24 -28.60 14.37
N THR A 17 -7.57 -27.65 15.00
CA THR A 17 -8.16 -26.51 15.72
C THR A 17 -8.19 -25.23 14.90
N MET A 18 -7.50 -25.19 13.76
CA MET A 18 -7.35 -24.00 12.91
C MET A 18 -7.90 -24.23 11.49
N ILE A 19 -8.40 -23.17 10.86
CA ILE A 19 -8.76 -23.14 9.44
C ILE A 19 -8.05 -21.96 8.78
N TYR A 20 -7.39 -22.24 7.65
CA TYR A 20 -6.73 -21.25 6.81
C TYR A 20 -7.56 -21.00 5.56
N ILE A 21 -8.08 -19.78 5.43
CA ILE A 21 -8.96 -19.37 4.34
C ILE A 21 -8.19 -18.43 3.42
N GLY A 22 -8.21 -18.72 2.13
CA GLY A 22 -7.78 -17.80 1.09
C GLY A 22 -8.97 -17.20 0.38
N ILE A 23 -8.92 -15.89 0.14
CA ILE A 23 -9.96 -15.13 -0.53
C ILE A 23 -9.37 -14.37 -1.71
N ASP A 24 -9.89 -14.66 -2.90
CA ASP A 24 -9.72 -13.82 -4.07
C ASP A 24 -10.95 -12.92 -4.26
N ILE A 25 -10.72 -11.63 -4.52
CA ILE A 25 -11.77 -10.60 -4.46
C ILE A 25 -11.92 -9.88 -5.80
N SER A 26 -13.16 -9.89 -6.27
CA SER A 26 -13.63 -9.15 -7.43
C SER A 26 -14.63 -8.06 -7.03
N LYS A 27 -15.05 -7.25 -8.00
CA LYS A 27 -15.96 -6.11 -7.77
C LYS A 27 -17.31 -6.52 -7.18
N LEU A 28 -17.91 -7.60 -7.69
CA LEU A 28 -19.28 -8.01 -7.33
C LEU A 28 -19.32 -9.26 -6.44
N THR A 29 -18.26 -10.05 -6.45
CA THR A 29 -18.17 -11.34 -5.76
C THR A 29 -16.77 -11.53 -5.20
N PHE A 30 -16.65 -12.48 -4.28
CA PHE A 30 -15.36 -13.00 -3.85
C PHE A 30 -15.42 -14.52 -3.70
N ASP A 31 -14.31 -15.17 -3.99
CA ASP A 31 -14.14 -16.61 -3.96
C ASP A 31 -13.31 -16.97 -2.73
N ALA A 32 -13.86 -17.80 -1.86
CA ALA A 32 -13.18 -18.25 -0.66
C ALA A 32 -12.91 -19.76 -0.72
N ALA A 33 -11.71 -20.16 -0.31
CA ALA A 33 -11.33 -21.55 -0.22
C ALA A 33 -10.54 -21.84 1.06
N TYR A 34 -10.70 -23.05 1.60
CA TYR A 34 -9.83 -23.60 2.63
C TYR A 34 -9.59 -25.09 2.37
N ILE A 35 -8.52 -25.63 2.96
CA ILE A 35 -8.14 -27.04 2.81
C ILE A 35 -8.46 -27.76 4.11
N LEU A 36 -9.26 -28.83 4.02
CA LEU A 36 -9.60 -29.71 5.13
C LEU A 36 -9.39 -31.16 4.70
N ASN A 37 -8.58 -31.92 5.44
CA ASN A 37 -8.29 -33.33 5.14
C ASN A 37 -7.85 -33.56 3.69
N SER A 38 -6.95 -32.70 3.18
CA SER A 38 -6.46 -32.72 1.78
C SER A 38 -7.53 -32.45 0.71
N ARG A 39 -8.76 -32.07 1.09
CA ARG A 39 -9.82 -31.63 0.17
C ARG A 39 -9.94 -30.12 0.21
N THR A 40 -10.08 -29.52 -0.95
CA THR A 40 -10.34 -28.08 -1.08
C THR A 40 -11.83 -27.83 -1.05
N ILE A 41 -12.28 -27.07 -0.05
CA ILE A 41 -13.65 -26.59 0.06
C ILE A 41 -13.65 -25.16 -0.46
N HIS A 42 -14.48 -24.89 -1.47
CA HIS A 42 -14.57 -23.61 -2.16
C HIS A 42 -16.03 -23.16 -2.20
N LYS A 43 -16.23 -21.84 -2.05
CA LYS A 43 -17.55 -21.22 -2.22
C LYS A 43 -17.38 -19.75 -2.65
N GLN A 44 -18.25 -19.30 -3.54
CA GLN A 44 -18.34 -17.90 -3.95
C GLN A 44 -19.45 -17.18 -3.16
N PHE A 45 -19.20 -15.91 -2.87
CA PHE A 45 -20.12 -15.02 -2.14
C PHE A 45 -20.23 -13.68 -2.85
N SER A 46 -21.31 -12.92 -2.56
CA SER A 46 -21.47 -11.56 -3.07
C SER A 46 -20.61 -10.56 -2.27
N ASN A 47 -19.99 -9.59 -2.95
CA ASN A 47 -19.16 -8.57 -2.32
C ASN A 47 -20.01 -7.42 -1.76
N ASN A 48 -20.79 -7.73 -0.73
CA ASN A 48 -21.63 -6.80 0.01
C ASN A 48 -21.91 -7.35 1.43
N LEU A 49 -22.54 -6.55 2.28
CA LEU A 49 -22.86 -6.94 3.66
C LEU A 49 -23.63 -8.27 3.78
N LYS A 50 -24.54 -8.56 2.85
CA LYS A 50 -25.28 -9.85 2.85
C LYS A 50 -24.32 -11.01 2.61
N GLY A 51 -23.47 -10.93 1.59
CA GLY A 51 -22.48 -11.97 1.30
C GLY A 51 -21.42 -12.11 2.40
N PHE A 52 -21.08 -11.04 3.11
CA PHE A 52 -20.18 -11.09 4.27
C PHE A 52 -20.79 -11.88 5.43
N GLY A 53 -22.08 -11.69 5.69
CA GLY A 53 -22.84 -12.49 6.65
C GLY A 53 -22.90 -13.97 6.27
N GLU A 54 -23.21 -14.27 5.00
CA GLU A 54 -23.22 -15.64 4.47
C GLU A 54 -21.85 -16.33 4.58
N PHE A 55 -20.77 -15.59 4.33
CA PHE A 55 -19.39 -16.07 4.51
C PHE A 55 -19.10 -16.37 5.98
N SER A 56 -19.46 -15.47 6.90
CA SER A 56 -19.25 -15.68 8.35
C SER A 56 -19.95 -16.95 8.84
N LEU A 57 -21.19 -17.18 8.39
CA LEU A 57 -21.94 -18.39 8.71
C LEU A 57 -21.28 -19.65 8.13
N TRP A 58 -20.73 -19.57 6.92
CA TRP A 58 -20.04 -20.69 6.29
C TRP A 58 -18.77 -21.10 7.05
N VAL A 59 -18.03 -20.12 7.57
CA VAL A 59 -16.79 -20.33 8.31
C VAL A 59 -17.03 -20.80 9.75
N ASN A 60 -17.98 -20.18 10.45
CA ASN A 60 -18.25 -20.44 11.87
C ASN A 60 -18.85 -21.83 12.16
N LYS A 61 -19.36 -22.55 11.14
CA LYS A 61 -19.82 -23.94 11.28
C LYS A 61 -18.78 -24.88 11.89
N SER A 62 -17.50 -24.56 11.73
CA SER A 62 -16.39 -25.40 12.19
C SER A 62 -16.07 -25.27 13.68
N LYS A 63 -16.47 -24.17 14.35
CA LYS A 63 -16.02 -23.77 15.71
C LYS A 63 -14.49 -23.77 15.90
N LYS A 64 -13.72 -23.64 14.82
CA LYS A 64 -12.26 -23.60 14.83
C LYS A 64 -11.77 -22.16 14.83
N GLU A 65 -10.52 -21.97 15.21
CA GLU A 65 -9.85 -20.69 15.03
C GLU A 65 -9.62 -20.42 13.55
N VAL A 66 -9.94 -19.22 13.08
CA VAL A 66 -9.94 -18.90 11.64
C VAL A 66 -8.89 -17.85 11.34
N TYR A 67 -8.05 -18.17 10.37
CA TYR A 67 -7.11 -17.26 9.75
C TYR A 67 -7.50 -17.04 8.30
N THR A 68 -7.65 -15.79 7.90
CA THR A 68 -8.10 -15.41 6.55
C THR A 68 -7.03 -14.56 5.87
N CYS A 69 -6.58 -14.96 4.69
CA CYS A 69 -5.78 -14.14 3.79
C CYS A 69 -6.65 -13.64 2.63
N LEU A 70 -6.55 -12.34 2.35
CA LEU A 70 -7.19 -11.69 1.21
C LEU A 70 -6.10 -11.08 0.34
N GLU A 71 -6.20 -11.26 -0.97
CA GLU A 71 -5.35 -10.51 -1.90
C GLU A 71 -5.81 -9.05 -1.97
N ALA A 72 -4.86 -8.10 -1.92
CA ALA A 72 -5.16 -6.67 -2.01
C ALA A 72 -5.50 -6.24 -3.45
N THR A 73 -6.71 -6.53 -3.92
CA THR A 73 -7.24 -6.13 -5.23
C THR A 73 -8.00 -4.80 -5.17
N GLY A 74 -7.28 -3.71 -4.96
CA GLY A 74 -7.87 -2.36 -5.02
C GLY A 74 -8.77 -2.02 -3.84
N ILE A 75 -9.88 -1.33 -4.07
CA ILE A 75 -10.79 -0.86 -2.99
C ILE A 75 -11.71 -1.99 -2.48
N TYR A 76 -11.99 -2.97 -3.33
CA TYR A 76 -13.01 -4.00 -3.08
C TYR A 76 -12.65 -4.99 -1.96
N SER A 77 -11.38 -5.11 -1.62
CA SER A 77 -10.91 -6.01 -0.55
C SER A 77 -11.05 -5.44 0.85
N PHE A 78 -11.17 -4.11 0.99
CA PHE A 78 -11.16 -3.46 2.31
C PHE A 78 -12.46 -3.63 3.08
N ASP A 79 -13.62 -3.57 2.41
CA ASP A 79 -14.91 -3.66 3.09
C ASP A 79 -15.08 -5.04 3.76
N LEU A 80 -14.66 -6.12 3.09
CA LEU A 80 -14.64 -7.47 3.66
C LEU A 80 -13.61 -7.60 4.79
N ALA A 81 -12.41 -7.06 4.61
CA ALA A 81 -11.36 -7.11 5.64
C ALA A 81 -11.79 -6.36 6.93
N GLN A 82 -12.42 -5.20 6.78
CA GLN A 82 -12.98 -4.40 7.88
C GLN A 82 -14.10 -5.15 8.61
N TYR A 83 -15.06 -5.71 7.86
CA TYR A 83 -16.13 -6.50 8.41
C TYR A 83 -15.59 -7.70 9.22
N LEU A 84 -14.64 -8.46 8.68
CA LEU A 84 -14.06 -9.62 9.37
C LEU A 84 -13.25 -9.23 10.61
N SER A 85 -12.54 -8.10 10.55
CA SER A 85 -11.81 -7.55 11.71
C SER A 85 -12.76 -7.15 12.84
N GLN A 86 -13.93 -6.55 12.53
CA GLN A 86 -14.96 -6.24 13.52
C GLN A 86 -15.54 -7.48 14.19
N GLN A 87 -15.59 -8.61 13.47
CA GLN A 87 -15.99 -9.92 14.01
C GLN A 87 -14.85 -10.64 14.77
N LYS A 88 -13.71 -9.96 15.00
CA LYS A 88 -12.52 -10.50 15.67
C LYS A 88 -11.90 -11.73 14.97
N VAL A 89 -12.10 -11.86 13.66
CA VAL A 89 -11.43 -12.88 12.84
C VAL A 89 -9.98 -12.44 12.56
N ASN A 90 -9.04 -13.38 12.56
CA ASN A 90 -7.67 -13.08 12.14
C ASN A 90 -7.64 -12.85 10.63
N VAL A 91 -7.48 -11.60 10.20
CA VAL A 91 -7.49 -11.19 8.80
C VAL A 91 -6.09 -10.75 8.39
N MET A 92 -5.63 -11.11 7.21
CA MET A 92 -4.37 -10.67 6.60
C MET A 92 -4.65 -10.17 5.19
N VAL A 93 -4.21 -8.95 4.87
CA VAL A 93 -4.32 -8.39 3.51
C VAL A 93 -2.94 -8.44 2.84
N VAL A 94 -2.82 -9.26 1.81
CA VAL A 94 -1.54 -9.62 1.19
C VAL A 94 -1.37 -8.89 -0.15
N ASN A 95 -0.15 -8.43 -0.42
CA ASN A 95 0.18 -7.82 -1.70
C ASN A 95 0.10 -8.86 -2.85
N PRO A 96 -0.62 -8.57 -3.95
CA PRO A 96 -0.69 -9.41 -5.16
C PRO A 96 0.65 -9.95 -5.67
N ILE A 97 1.73 -9.18 -5.47
CA ILE A 97 3.06 -9.60 -5.95
C ILE A 97 3.59 -10.78 -5.13
N ILE A 98 3.25 -10.85 -3.84
CA ILE A 98 3.66 -11.95 -2.95
C ILE A 98 2.85 -13.20 -3.30
N THR A 99 1.53 -13.09 -3.42
CA THR A 99 0.66 -14.22 -3.80
C THR A 99 1.06 -14.76 -5.18
N HIS A 100 1.33 -13.89 -6.15
CA HIS A 100 1.82 -14.29 -7.47
C HIS A 100 3.23 -14.92 -7.46
N ALA A 101 4.14 -14.47 -6.58
CA ALA A 101 5.45 -15.11 -6.42
C ALA A 101 5.31 -16.53 -5.82
N PHE A 102 4.41 -16.69 -4.85
CA PHE A 102 4.05 -17.99 -4.29
C PHE A 102 3.38 -18.89 -5.34
N PHE A 103 2.52 -18.33 -6.20
CA PHE A 103 1.89 -19.04 -7.32
C PHE A 103 2.91 -19.65 -8.28
N LYS A 104 3.95 -18.89 -8.62
CA LYS A 104 5.05 -19.38 -9.46
C LYS A 104 5.84 -20.51 -8.80
N MET A 105 6.02 -20.46 -7.48
CA MET A 105 6.71 -21.51 -6.73
C MET A 105 5.93 -22.83 -6.75
N GLU A 106 4.60 -22.79 -6.66
CA GLU A 106 3.75 -23.99 -6.72
C GLU A 106 3.59 -24.57 -8.14
N LEU A 107 4.18 -23.96 -9.17
CA LEU A 107 4.10 -24.39 -10.58
C LEU A 107 2.66 -24.55 -11.11
N ASN A 108 1.69 -23.86 -10.52
CA ASN A 108 0.30 -23.97 -10.93
C ASN A 108 0.09 -23.30 -12.29
N ARG A 109 -0.42 -24.04 -13.29
CA ARG A 109 -0.56 -23.55 -14.68
C ARG A 109 -1.95 -22.99 -14.98
N ASN A 110 -2.95 -23.35 -14.18
CA ASN A 110 -4.34 -23.02 -14.43
C ASN A 110 -4.77 -21.83 -13.57
N LYS A 111 -5.16 -20.73 -14.23
CA LYS A 111 -5.64 -19.51 -13.58
C LYS A 111 -7.17 -19.54 -13.52
N THR A 112 -7.71 -19.81 -12.34
CA THR A 112 -9.16 -19.80 -12.08
C THR A 112 -9.40 -19.22 -10.69
N ASP A 113 -10.52 -18.54 -10.46
CA ASP A 113 -10.82 -17.89 -9.17
C ASP A 113 -10.78 -18.89 -8.00
N LYS A 114 -11.20 -20.15 -8.23
CA LYS A 114 -11.06 -21.25 -7.26
C LYS A 114 -9.60 -21.61 -6.97
N ALA A 115 -8.77 -21.73 -8.01
CA ALA A 115 -7.35 -22.07 -7.85
C ALA A 115 -6.60 -20.92 -7.15
N ASP A 116 -6.96 -19.68 -7.45
CA ASP A 116 -6.37 -18.48 -6.85
C ASP A 116 -6.73 -18.41 -5.36
N ALA A 117 -8.02 -18.58 -5.01
CA ALA A 117 -8.46 -18.67 -3.60
C ALA A 117 -7.79 -19.83 -2.84
N GLN A 118 -7.64 -21.00 -3.47
CA GLN A 118 -6.97 -22.16 -2.86
C GLN A 118 -5.48 -21.88 -2.62
N LEU A 119 -4.81 -21.21 -3.55
CA LEU A 119 -3.40 -20.85 -3.40
C LEU A 119 -3.20 -19.81 -2.29
N ILE A 120 -4.09 -18.83 -2.19
CA ILE A 120 -4.08 -17.85 -1.09
C ILE A 120 -4.29 -18.58 0.25
N ALA A 121 -5.09 -19.65 0.30
CA ALA A 121 -5.29 -20.44 1.50
C ALA A 121 -4.01 -21.16 1.94
N ARG A 122 -3.26 -21.74 0.99
CA ARG A 122 -1.94 -22.34 1.26
C ARG A 122 -0.91 -21.30 1.70
N TYR A 123 -0.94 -20.12 1.10
CA TYR A 123 -0.11 -19.01 1.55
C TYR A 123 -0.47 -18.57 2.98
N CYS A 124 -1.76 -18.52 3.32
CA CYS A 124 -2.26 -18.24 4.66
C CYS A 124 -1.71 -19.23 5.68
N GLU A 125 -1.82 -20.53 5.39
CA GLU A 125 -1.27 -21.61 6.22
C GLU A 125 0.23 -21.42 6.43
N HIS A 126 1.00 -21.22 5.34
CA HIS A 126 2.44 -21.00 5.44
C HIS A 126 2.81 -19.83 6.36
N VAL A 127 2.15 -18.68 6.21
CA VAL A 127 2.40 -17.48 7.02
C VAL A 127 2.04 -17.67 8.50
N VAL A 128 0.97 -18.40 8.78
CA VAL A 128 0.56 -18.69 10.16
C VAL A 128 1.56 -19.65 10.81
N LEU A 129 1.94 -20.72 10.12
CA LEU A 129 2.89 -21.72 10.61
C LEU A 129 4.29 -21.16 10.84
N THR A 130 4.74 -20.17 10.06
CA THR A 130 6.03 -19.49 10.29
C THR A 130 5.95 -18.42 11.39
N GLY A 131 4.77 -18.16 11.96
CA GLY A 131 4.56 -17.15 13.00
C GLY A 131 4.56 -15.70 12.52
N ASP A 132 4.62 -15.48 11.20
CA ASP A 132 4.66 -14.14 10.60
C ASP A 132 3.28 -13.48 10.46
N TYR A 133 2.20 -14.20 10.75
CA TYR A 133 0.82 -13.68 10.60
C TYR A 133 0.58 -12.40 11.40
N LYS A 134 1.13 -12.27 12.62
CA LYS A 134 0.96 -11.07 13.46
C LYS A 134 1.46 -9.80 12.79
N LYS A 135 2.51 -9.90 11.97
CA LYS A 135 3.09 -8.77 11.21
C LYS A 135 2.25 -8.40 9.98
N ARG A 136 1.35 -9.28 9.58
CA ARG A 136 0.53 -9.19 8.35
C ARG A 136 -0.96 -9.03 8.66
N SER A 137 -1.33 -9.06 9.94
CA SER A 137 -2.69 -8.84 10.40
C SER A 137 -3.19 -7.50 9.88
N TYR A 138 -4.35 -7.55 9.23
CA TYR A 138 -5.09 -6.37 8.82
C TYR A 138 -5.57 -5.66 10.08
N GLN A 139 -5.23 -4.38 10.15
CA GLN A 139 -5.70 -3.47 11.17
C GLN A 139 -6.51 -2.41 10.43
N PRO A 140 -7.82 -2.28 10.73
CA PRO A 140 -8.64 -1.28 10.08
C PRO A 140 -8.06 0.08 10.36
N LYS A 141 -7.95 0.90 9.32
CA LYS A 141 -7.57 2.28 9.50
C LYS A 141 -8.74 2.98 10.19
N GLY A 142 -8.47 3.96 11.05
CA GLY A 142 -9.54 4.78 11.61
C GLY A 142 -10.41 5.37 10.49
N ALA A 143 -11.72 5.50 10.73
CA ALA A 143 -12.69 5.92 9.70
C ALA A 143 -12.25 7.19 8.97
N ASP A 144 -11.66 8.14 9.68
CA ASP A 144 -11.13 9.38 9.11
C ASP A 144 -9.93 9.14 8.16
N TYR A 145 -8.99 8.25 8.50
CA TYR A 145 -7.89 7.88 7.61
C TYR A 145 -8.40 7.23 6.32
N GLU A 146 -9.42 6.38 6.41
CA GLU A 146 -10.05 5.76 5.23
C GLU A 146 -10.78 6.80 4.37
N ALA A 147 -11.51 7.71 5.00
CA ALA A 147 -12.17 8.82 4.31
C ALA A 147 -11.16 9.72 3.59
N ILE A 148 -10.08 10.12 4.26
CA ILE A 148 -8.98 10.89 3.67
C ILE A 148 -8.34 10.09 2.53
N GLN A 149 -8.09 8.78 2.68
CA GLN A 149 -7.52 7.96 1.62
C GLN A 149 -8.39 7.93 0.36
N ARG A 150 -9.72 7.82 0.51
CA ARG A 150 -10.67 7.88 -0.61
C ARG A 150 -10.61 9.26 -1.30
N LEU A 151 -10.62 10.35 -0.53
CA LEU A 151 -10.59 11.72 -1.04
C LEU A 151 -9.25 12.07 -1.71
N VAL A 152 -8.11 11.69 -1.12
CA VAL A 152 -6.77 11.85 -1.72
C VAL A 152 -6.68 11.06 -3.03
N THR A 153 -7.17 9.82 -3.04
CA THR A 153 -7.19 9.00 -4.27
C THR A 153 -8.05 9.67 -5.35
N ARG A 154 -9.17 10.29 -4.98
CA ARG A 154 -10.02 11.04 -5.91
C ARG A 154 -9.33 12.29 -6.45
N CYS A 155 -8.63 13.05 -5.61
CA CYS A 155 -7.78 14.16 -6.06
C CYS A 155 -6.74 13.70 -7.10
N ASP A 156 -6.07 12.58 -6.88
CA ASP A 156 -5.09 12.03 -7.84
C ASP A 156 -5.74 11.64 -9.19
N GLN A 157 -6.97 11.15 -9.18
CA GLN A 157 -7.74 10.86 -10.40
C GLN A 157 -8.10 12.14 -11.14
N LEU A 158 -8.60 13.16 -10.43
CA LEU A 158 -8.97 14.45 -11.01
C LEU A 158 -7.76 15.16 -11.63
N GLU A 159 -6.60 15.11 -10.97
CA GLU A 159 -5.36 15.66 -11.53
C GLU A 159 -4.92 14.93 -12.79
N LYS A 160 -5.09 13.60 -12.84
CA LYS A 160 -4.82 12.83 -14.06
C LYS A 160 -5.76 13.26 -15.18
N SER A 161 -7.06 13.42 -14.90
CA SER A 161 -8.03 13.94 -15.87
C SER A 161 -7.68 15.35 -16.32
N LYS A 162 -7.25 16.24 -15.40
CA LYS A 162 -6.78 17.59 -15.75
C LYS A 162 -5.60 17.55 -16.71
N THR A 163 -4.60 16.69 -16.46
CA THR A 163 -3.47 16.51 -17.37
C THR A 163 -3.93 16.03 -18.74
N GLN A 164 -4.89 15.10 -18.82
CA GLN A 164 -5.46 14.65 -20.09
C GLN A 164 -6.14 15.80 -20.84
N GLU A 165 -6.90 16.65 -20.15
CA GLU A 165 -7.53 17.82 -20.75
C GLU A 165 -6.51 18.89 -21.19
N ASN A 166 -5.43 19.10 -20.44
CA ASN A 166 -4.33 20.00 -20.85
C ASN A 166 -3.71 19.54 -22.18
N ASN A 167 -3.36 18.26 -22.28
CA ASN A 167 -2.78 17.70 -23.50
C ASN A 167 -3.74 17.82 -24.69
N ARG A 168 -5.05 17.62 -24.46
CA ARG A 168 -6.08 17.82 -25.49
C ARG A 168 -6.21 19.28 -25.91
N LEU A 169 -6.07 20.22 -24.96
CA LEU A 169 -6.11 21.65 -25.25
C LEU A 169 -4.93 22.07 -26.10
N GLU A 170 -3.72 21.60 -25.79
CA GLU A 170 -2.50 21.85 -26.57
C GLU A 170 -2.62 21.34 -28.01
N ALA A 171 -3.27 20.19 -28.21
CA ALA A 171 -3.53 19.63 -29.54
C ALA A 171 -4.75 20.25 -30.26
N SER A 172 -5.50 21.16 -29.62
CA SER A 172 -6.77 21.66 -30.15
C SER A 172 -6.58 22.88 -31.05
N VAL A 173 -6.99 22.77 -32.32
CA VAL A 173 -7.01 23.90 -33.29
C VAL A 173 -8.38 24.59 -33.39
N ASN A 174 -9.46 23.93 -32.93
CA ASN A 174 -10.83 24.43 -33.06
C ASN A 174 -11.31 25.18 -31.80
N LYS A 175 -11.76 26.42 -31.97
CA LYS A 175 -12.20 27.32 -30.88
C LYS A 175 -13.36 26.75 -30.03
N GLN A 176 -14.31 26.03 -30.63
CA GLN A 176 -15.44 25.43 -29.91
C GLN A 176 -14.98 24.24 -29.07
N THR A 177 -14.10 23.40 -29.62
CA THR A 177 -13.45 22.31 -28.87
C THR A 177 -12.63 22.86 -27.70
N SER A 178 -11.80 23.87 -27.92
CA SER A 178 -11.01 24.50 -26.83
C SER A 178 -11.88 25.08 -25.73
N ARG A 179 -13.02 25.71 -26.07
CA ARG A 179 -14.01 26.20 -25.08
C ARG A 179 -14.60 25.06 -24.25
N SER A 180 -14.91 23.92 -24.86
CA SER A 180 -15.41 22.75 -24.15
C SER A 180 -14.40 22.20 -23.15
N ILE A 181 -13.14 22.04 -23.59
CA ILE A 181 -12.03 21.56 -22.74
C ILE A 181 -11.81 22.50 -21.56
N LYS A 182 -11.77 23.81 -21.79
CA LYS A 182 -11.61 24.82 -20.73
C LYS A 182 -12.74 24.78 -19.68
N ARG A 183 -13.99 24.50 -20.10
CA ARG A 183 -15.11 24.32 -19.16
C ARG A 183 -14.89 23.11 -18.25
N LEU A 184 -14.42 21.99 -18.81
CA LEU A 184 -14.10 20.79 -18.04
C LEU A 184 -12.92 21.01 -17.09
N GLN A 185 -11.84 21.66 -17.55
CA GLN A 185 -10.71 22.04 -16.70
C GLN A 185 -11.17 22.86 -15.48
N LYS A 186 -12.02 23.87 -15.71
CA LYS A 186 -12.57 24.71 -14.62
C LYS A 186 -13.44 23.90 -13.66
N ALA A 187 -14.22 22.95 -14.15
CA ALA A 187 -15.03 22.06 -13.30
C ALA A 187 -14.14 21.13 -12.45
N ILE A 188 -13.10 20.54 -13.06
CA ILE A 188 -12.12 19.70 -12.36
C ILE A 188 -11.40 20.50 -11.27
N ASP A 189 -10.97 21.72 -11.55
CA ASP A 189 -10.28 22.57 -10.59
C ASP A 189 -11.16 22.93 -9.39
N LYS A 190 -12.42 23.26 -9.63
CA LYS A 190 -13.39 23.50 -8.55
C LYS A 190 -13.59 22.26 -7.67
N GLU A 191 -13.65 21.08 -8.28
CA GLU A 191 -13.84 19.84 -7.55
C GLU A 191 -12.62 19.46 -6.72
N ILE A 192 -11.40 19.67 -7.23
CA ILE A 192 -10.17 19.49 -6.46
C ILE A 192 -10.17 20.40 -5.22
N VAL A 193 -10.56 21.67 -5.36
CA VAL A 193 -10.65 22.61 -4.22
C VAL A 193 -11.67 22.13 -3.20
N ARG A 194 -12.85 21.68 -3.65
CA ARG A 194 -13.91 21.16 -2.78
C ARG A 194 -13.43 19.96 -1.96
N ILE A 195 -12.81 18.97 -2.62
CA ILE A 195 -12.30 17.77 -1.95
C ILE A 195 -11.18 18.11 -0.96
N LYS A 196 -10.27 19.01 -1.32
CA LYS A 196 -9.22 19.47 -0.40
C LYS A 196 -9.81 20.11 0.85
N LYS A 197 -10.87 20.92 0.70
CA LYS A 197 -11.60 21.50 1.84
C LYS A 197 -12.21 20.41 2.71
N THR A 198 -12.88 19.41 2.12
CA THR A 198 -13.44 18.28 2.88
C THR A 198 -12.37 17.52 3.66
N ILE A 199 -11.18 17.30 3.08
CA ILE A 199 -10.06 16.67 3.79
C ILE A 199 -9.62 17.55 4.97
N ALA A 200 -9.46 18.86 4.76
CA ALA A 200 -9.07 19.79 5.81
C ALA A 200 -10.08 19.82 6.96
N ASP A 201 -11.38 19.77 6.66
CA ASP A 201 -12.45 19.72 7.67
C ASP A 201 -12.38 18.42 8.49
N ILE A 202 -12.12 17.26 7.87
CA ILE A 202 -11.91 15.98 8.57
C ILE A 202 -10.70 16.07 9.51
N VAL A 203 -9.57 16.58 9.01
CA VAL A 203 -8.34 16.73 9.80
C VAL A 203 -8.57 17.67 10.98
N LYS A 204 -9.24 18.80 10.77
CA LYS A 204 -9.54 19.78 11.82
C LYS A 204 -10.41 19.20 12.93
N ASN A 205 -11.36 18.33 12.58
CA ASN A 205 -12.27 17.70 13.54
C ASN A 205 -11.65 16.52 14.30
N ASN A 206 -10.42 16.12 13.96
CA ASN A 206 -9.70 15.03 14.61
C ASN A 206 -8.34 15.55 15.13
N GLN A 207 -8.25 15.79 16.43
CA GLN A 207 -7.06 16.38 17.06
C GLN A 207 -5.77 15.59 16.79
N SER A 208 -5.83 14.25 16.81
CA SER A 208 -4.66 13.41 16.54
C SER A 208 -4.19 13.56 15.08
N LEU A 209 -5.13 13.58 14.13
CA LEU A 209 -4.80 13.82 12.71
C LEU A 209 -4.23 15.23 12.50
N SER A 210 -4.80 16.25 13.13
CA SER A 210 -4.28 17.63 13.04
C SER A 210 -2.83 17.69 13.51
N GLN A 211 -2.53 17.14 14.69
CA GLN A 211 -1.16 17.10 15.23
C GLN A 211 -0.20 16.36 14.30
N GLN A 212 -0.61 15.22 13.74
CA GLN A 212 0.22 14.48 12.78
C GLN A 212 0.47 15.26 11.48
N VAL A 213 -0.52 16.01 10.99
CA VAL A 213 -0.34 16.89 9.83
C VAL A 213 0.64 18.01 10.15
N ASP A 214 0.54 18.65 11.30
CA ASP A 214 1.45 19.72 11.73
C ASP A 214 2.90 19.22 11.84
N LEU A 215 3.09 18.03 12.44
CA LEU A 215 4.39 17.35 12.50
C LEU A 215 4.97 17.10 11.11
N LEU A 216 4.16 16.62 10.16
CA LEU A 216 4.63 16.38 8.79
C LEU A 216 4.95 17.66 8.03
N VAL A 217 4.11 18.69 8.17
CA VAL A 217 4.27 20.00 7.52
C VAL A 217 5.49 20.76 8.07
N SER A 218 5.91 20.49 9.30
CA SER A 218 7.16 21.04 9.86
C SER A 218 8.42 20.67 9.06
N ILE A 219 8.36 19.61 8.24
CA ILE A 219 9.47 19.21 7.36
C ILE A 219 9.48 20.10 6.11
N ASN A 220 10.51 20.95 5.97
CA ASN A 220 10.71 21.77 4.78
C ASN A 220 10.65 20.94 3.48
N GLY A 221 9.61 21.20 2.67
CA GLY A 221 9.31 20.49 1.43
C GLY A 221 8.03 19.65 1.46
N ILE A 222 7.44 19.41 2.64
CA ILE A 222 6.15 18.75 2.81
C ILE A 222 5.07 19.81 3.04
N GLY A 223 4.07 19.86 2.16
CA GLY A 223 2.84 20.64 2.38
C GLY A 223 1.68 19.77 2.83
N GLU A 224 0.58 20.38 3.24
CA GLU A 224 -0.63 19.71 3.75
C GLU A 224 -1.10 18.55 2.88
N ARG A 225 -1.21 18.77 1.56
CA ARG A 225 -1.65 17.73 0.61
C ARG A 225 -0.75 16.48 0.68
N THR A 226 0.55 16.69 0.80
CA THR A 226 1.52 15.60 0.92
C THR A 226 1.40 14.93 2.28
N ALA A 227 1.22 15.70 3.35
CA ALA A 227 0.96 15.16 4.69
C ALA A 227 -0.30 14.26 4.69
N TRP A 228 -1.42 14.73 4.14
CA TRP A 228 -2.64 13.93 3.98
C TRP A 228 -2.40 12.65 3.18
N SER A 229 -1.59 12.72 2.12
CA SER A 229 -1.25 11.56 1.29
C SER A 229 -0.38 10.54 2.05
N ILE A 230 0.58 11.02 2.84
CA ILE A 230 1.42 10.18 3.71
C ILE A 230 0.52 9.47 4.73
N LEU A 231 -0.29 10.19 5.49
CA LEU A 231 -1.19 9.63 6.50
C LEU A 231 -2.22 8.66 5.89
N ALA A 232 -2.84 9.03 4.77
CA ALA A 232 -3.79 8.20 4.05
C ALA A 232 -3.21 6.84 3.65
N TYR A 233 -2.00 6.82 3.10
CA TYR A 233 -1.43 5.60 2.54
C TYR A 233 -0.68 4.77 3.58
N ILE A 234 -0.02 5.41 4.54
CA ILE A 234 0.77 4.73 5.59
C ILE A 234 -0.16 4.22 6.70
N GLY A 235 -1.19 4.98 7.08
CA GLY A 235 -2.00 4.69 8.26
C GLY A 235 -1.21 4.93 9.54
N ASP A 236 -1.41 4.06 10.54
CA ASP A 236 -0.69 4.16 11.81
C ASP A 236 0.81 3.89 11.61
N ILE A 237 1.62 4.84 12.05
CA ILE A 237 3.09 4.77 11.96
C ILE A 237 3.66 3.64 12.82
N ASN A 238 2.94 3.21 13.86
CA ASN A 238 3.36 2.16 14.78
C ASN A 238 3.42 0.77 14.12
N PHE A 239 2.82 0.59 12.95
CA PHE A 239 2.98 -0.63 12.15
C PHE A 239 4.42 -0.84 11.64
N PHE A 240 5.22 0.23 11.60
CA PHE A 240 6.61 0.14 11.17
C PHE A 240 7.52 0.14 12.39
N SER A 241 8.27 -0.94 12.59
CA SER A 241 9.23 -1.03 13.71
C SER A 241 10.44 -0.13 13.49
N ASN A 242 10.73 0.22 12.23
CA ASN A 242 11.85 1.09 11.88
C ASN A 242 11.65 1.82 10.54
N SER A 243 12.45 2.87 10.34
CA SER A 243 12.45 3.72 9.16
C SER A 243 12.88 3.02 7.85
N LYS A 244 13.51 1.84 7.93
CA LYS A 244 13.84 1.04 6.74
C LYS A 244 12.59 0.30 6.22
N GLN A 245 11.72 -0.16 7.12
CA GLN A 245 10.47 -0.84 6.74
C GLN A 245 9.53 0.09 5.97
N ILE A 246 9.34 1.33 6.43
CA ILE A 246 8.48 2.30 5.72
C ILE A 246 9.03 2.68 4.34
N ALA A 247 10.36 2.79 4.20
CA ALA A 247 11.01 3.02 2.91
C ALA A 247 10.83 1.83 1.95
N SER A 248 10.89 0.61 2.47
CA SER A 248 10.61 -0.61 1.71
C SER A 248 9.14 -0.68 1.29
N TYR A 249 8.22 -0.37 2.20
CA TYR A 249 6.79 -0.29 1.95
C TYR A 249 6.47 0.70 0.83
N ALA A 250 7.10 1.87 0.80
CA ALA A 250 6.96 2.84 -0.29
C ALA A 250 7.69 2.43 -1.59
N GLY A 251 8.50 1.37 -1.58
CA GLY A 251 9.29 0.95 -2.76
C GLY A 251 10.37 1.97 -3.10
N LEU A 252 10.98 2.56 -2.07
CA LEU A 252 12.08 3.53 -2.15
C LEU A 252 13.44 2.89 -1.81
N THR A 253 13.49 1.58 -1.65
CA THR A 253 14.72 0.81 -1.47
C THR A 253 15.26 0.32 -2.83
N PRO A 254 16.59 0.35 -3.02
CA PRO A 254 17.20 -0.22 -4.22
C PRO A 254 17.01 -1.73 -4.22
N LYS A 255 16.65 -2.29 -5.38
CA LYS A 255 16.79 -3.71 -5.68
C LYS A 255 18.22 -3.92 -6.17
N ILE A 256 19.00 -4.65 -5.38
CA ILE A 256 20.32 -5.13 -5.79
C ILE A 256 20.09 -6.39 -6.62
N ILE A 257 20.61 -6.39 -7.85
CA ILE A 257 20.67 -7.59 -8.69
C ILE A 257 22.17 -7.85 -8.88
N GLN A 258 22.69 -8.80 -8.12
CA GLN A 258 24.06 -9.29 -8.28
C GLN A 258 23.96 -10.72 -8.78
N SER A 259 24.24 -10.91 -10.08
CA SER A 259 24.62 -12.19 -10.66
C SER A 259 26.10 -12.11 -11.01
N GLY A 260 26.83 -13.22 -10.87
CA GLY A 260 28.28 -13.28 -11.13
C GLY A 260 28.70 -12.52 -12.40
N THR A 261 29.87 -11.89 -12.33
CA THR A 261 30.57 -11.07 -13.35
C THR A 261 29.82 -9.86 -13.93
N SER A 262 28.56 -9.60 -13.57
CA SER A 262 27.82 -8.43 -14.04
C SER A 262 28.01 -7.19 -13.15
N ILE A 263 28.27 -6.04 -13.80
CA ILE A 263 28.43 -4.71 -13.18
C ILE A 263 27.21 -4.38 -12.32
N ASP A 264 27.42 -3.94 -11.08
CA ASP A 264 26.41 -3.57 -10.08
C ASP A 264 25.36 -2.57 -10.62
N LYS A 265 24.28 -3.09 -11.22
CA LYS A 265 23.12 -2.31 -11.64
C LYS A 265 22.01 -2.47 -10.61
N SER A 266 21.85 -1.44 -9.77
CA SER A 266 20.69 -1.33 -8.89
C SER A 266 19.53 -0.62 -9.60
N SER A 267 18.32 -1.13 -9.40
CA SER A 267 17.09 -0.50 -9.90
C SER A 267 16.11 -0.27 -8.75
N LEU A 268 15.20 0.69 -8.90
CA LEU A 268 14.22 0.93 -7.85
C LEU A 268 13.26 -0.26 -7.73
N SER A 269 13.05 -0.76 -6.50
CA SER A 269 12.07 -1.81 -6.26
C SER A 269 10.67 -1.34 -6.65
N LYS A 270 10.04 -2.00 -7.63
CA LYS A 270 8.64 -1.73 -8.01
C LYS A 270 7.62 -2.39 -7.06
N LEU A 271 8.08 -3.07 -6.01
CA LEU A 271 7.27 -3.90 -5.10
C LEU A 271 6.46 -3.10 -4.05
N GLY A 272 6.76 -1.81 -3.86
CA GLY A 272 6.10 -0.98 -2.84
C GLY A 272 4.91 -0.15 -3.33
N HIS A 273 4.29 0.59 -2.40
CA HIS A 273 3.07 1.36 -2.56
C HIS A 273 3.21 2.51 -3.56
N LYS A 274 2.74 2.28 -4.80
CA LYS A 274 2.96 3.17 -5.96
C LYS A 274 2.45 4.59 -5.76
N ARG A 275 1.29 4.79 -5.11
CA ARG A 275 0.70 6.13 -4.90
C ARG A 275 1.51 6.94 -3.88
N LEU A 276 1.94 6.30 -2.80
CA LEU A 276 2.81 6.90 -1.79
C LEU A 276 4.16 7.30 -2.39
N ARG A 277 4.75 6.44 -3.22
CA ARG A 277 5.96 6.79 -3.95
C ARG A 277 5.75 8.00 -4.87
N LYS A 278 4.64 8.03 -5.62
CA LYS A 278 4.33 9.15 -6.53
C LYS A 278 4.15 10.47 -5.74
N SER A 279 3.48 10.44 -4.60
CA SER A 279 3.19 11.64 -3.80
C SER A 279 4.44 12.29 -3.22
N LEU A 280 5.56 11.56 -3.11
CA LEU A 280 6.84 12.07 -2.59
C LEU A 280 7.72 12.78 -3.63
N TYR A 281 7.43 12.64 -4.93
CA TYR A 281 8.31 13.16 -5.99
C TYR A 281 8.35 14.69 -6.04
N MET A 282 7.20 15.35 -6.08
CA MET A 282 7.13 16.82 -6.08
C MET A 282 7.66 17.44 -4.77
N PRO A 283 7.29 16.92 -3.58
CA PRO A 283 7.92 17.30 -2.32
C PRO A 283 9.44 17.20 -2.30
N ALA A 284 10.01 16.14 -2.89
CA ALA A 284 11.46 16.01 -2.99
C ALA A 284 12.11 17.13 -3.81
N LEU A 285 11.49 17.56 -4.91
CA LEU A 285 11.98 18.69 -5.71
C LEU A 285 11.92 20.01 -4.95
N VAL A 286 10.86 20.23 -4.17
CA VAL A 286 10.72 21.42 -3.32
C VAL A 286 11.76 21.37 -2.19
N ALA A 287 11.92 20.22 -1.55
CA ALA A 287 12.88 20.01 -0.48
C ALA A 287 14.33 20.25 -0.93
N ILE A 288 14.70 19.84 -2.15
CA ILE A 288 16.04 20.13 -2.71
C ILE A 288 16.31 21.64 -2.79
N ARG A 289 15.28 22.48 -2.95
CA ARG A 289 15.43 23.93 -3.02
C ARG A 289 15.47 24.60 -1.65
N HIS A 290 14.65 24.13 -0.71
CA HIS A 290 14.36 24.84 0.53
C HIS A 290 14.87 24.16 1.80
N ASN A 291 15.30 22.89 1.73
CA ASN A 291 15.84 22.15 2.88
C ASN A 291 17.35 21.91 2.69
N PRO A 292 18.22 22.69 3.36
CA PRO A 292 19.68 22.57 3.27
C PRO A 292 20.22 21.15 3.40
N VAL A 293 19.68 20.35 4.33
CA VAL A 293 20.12 18.95 4.57
C VAL A 293 19.82 18.07 3.35
N LEU A 294 18.63 18.24 2.75
CA LEU A 294 18.21 17.47 1.58
C LEU A 294 18.85 17.96 0.29
N LYS A 295 19.12 19.27 0.19
CA LYS A 295 19.92 19.88 -0.87
C LYS A 295 21.34 19.30 -0.88
N ALA A 296 22.02 19.31 0.26
CA ALA A 296 23.37 18.75 0.39
C ALA A 296 23.42 17.26 0.01
N LEU A 297 22.42 16.47 0.42
CA LEU A 297 22.30 15.07 0.00
C LEU A 297 22.19 14.93 -1.52
N TYR A 298 21.36 15.74 -2.16
CA TYR A 298 21.17 15.72 -3.61
C TYR A 298 22.45 16.10 -4.35
N GLU A 299 23.07 17.22 -3.99
CA GLU A 299 24.28 17.74 -4.62
C GLU A 299 25.44 16.76 -4.48
N ARG A 300 25.66 16.20 -3.28
CA ARG A 300 26.69 15.18 -3.05
C ARG A 300 26.52 13.97 -3.98
N LEU A 301 25.30 13.47 -4.15
CA LEU A 301 25.06 12.30 -5.01
C LEU A 301 25.28 12.62 -6.49
N VAL A 302 24.84 13.78 -6.95
CA VAL A 302 25.04 14.23 -8.33
C VAL A 302 26.52 14.47 -8.62
N ASN A 303 27.25 15.10 -7.70
CA ASN A 303 28.70 15.33 -7.81
C ASN A 303 29.49 14.01 -7.84
N ASN A 304 28.99 12.97 -7.15
CA ASN A 304 29.53 11.61 -7.22
C ASN A 304 29.10 10.83 -8.48
N GLY A 305 28.62 11.51 -9.53
CA GLY A 305 28.26 10.92 -10.82
C GLY A 305 26.94 10.16 -10.85
N LYS A 306 26.11 10.23 -9.80
CA LYS A 306 24.79 9.55 -9.84
C LYS A 306 23.82 10.33 -10.74
N PRO A 307 23.00 9.63 -11.55
CA PRO A 307 21.97 10.30 -12.35
C PRO A 307 21.01 11.12 -11.49
N LYS A 308 20.60 12.30 -11.98
CA LYS A 308 19.71 13.24 -11.25
C LYS A 308 18.45 12.56 -10.69
N LYS A 309 17.83 11.65 -11.45
CA LYS A 309 16.64 10.90 -11.00
C LYS A 309 16.94 9.97 -9.81
N VAL A 310 18.13 9.37 -9.76
CA VAL A 310 18.55 8.53 -8.62
C VAL A 310 18.74 9.38 -7.37
N ALA A 311 19.37 10.55 -7.50
CA ALA A 311 19.51 11.49 -6.40
C ALA A 311 18.16 11.99 -5.87
N ILE A 312 17.19 12.28 -6.75
CA ILE A 312 15.82 12.65 -6.34
C ILE A 312 15.16 11.50 -5.55
N VAL A 313 15.28 10.25 -6.00
CA VAL A 313 14.74 9.09 -5.27
C VAL A 313 15.37 8.93 -3.89
N ALA A 314 16.67 9.22 -3.75
CA ALA A 314 17.32 9.23 -2.44
C ALA A 314 16.75 10.32 -1.52
N VAL A 315 16.46 11.51 -2.05
CA VAL A 315 15.76 12.58 -1.30
C VAL A 315 14.34 12.16 -0.91
N MET A 316 13.57 11.54 -1.82
CA MET A 316 12.24 11.00 -1.51
C MET A 316 12.31 10.00 -0.34
N ARG A 317 13.32 9.12 -0.34
CA ARG A 317 13.57 8.18 0.75
C ARG A 317 13.88 8.90 2.05
N LYS A 318 14.76 9.90 2.04
CA LYS A 318 15.12 10.67 3.25
C LYS A 318 13.93 11.46 3.78
N LEU A 319 13.11 12.08 2.93
CA LEU A 319 11.86 12.74 3.34
C LEU A 319 10.91 11.79 4.07
N LEU A 320 10.73 10.57 3.54
CA LEU A 320 9.87 9.58 4.19
C LEU A 320 10.45 9.10 5.54
N ILE A 321 11.77 9.00 5.65
CA ILE A 321 12.44 8.67 6.92
C ILE A 321 12.25 9.80 7.95
N LEU A 322 12.36 11.06 7.52
CA LEU A 322 12.07 12.21 8.38
C LEU A 322 10.61 12.21 8.82
N SER A 323 9.69 11.93 7.90
CA SER A 323 8.25 11.80 8.19
C SER A 323 7.99 10.72 9.25
N TYR A 324 8.65 9.56 9.15
CA TYR A 324 8.59 8.52 10.18
C TYR A 324 9.15 9.01 11.53
N GLY A 325 10.27 9.74 11.52
CA GLY A 325 10.90 10.26 12.73
C GLY A 325 10.01 11.23 13.50
N VAL A 326 9.44 12.24 12.83
CA VAL A 326 8.57 13.24 13.50
C VAL A 326 7.27 12.61 14.00
N LEU A 327 6.68 11.67 13.24
CA LEU A 327 5.47 10.97 13.67
C LEU A 327 5.72 10.02 14.84
N LYS A 328 6.89 9.37 14.91
CA LYS A 328 7.21 8.41 15.98
C LYS A 328 7.68 9.09 17.26
N SER A 329 8.39 10.21 17.14
CA SER A 329 8.88 10.99 18.29
C SER A 329 7.87 12.02 18.79
N GLU A 330 6.82 12.29 18.01
CA GLU A 330 5.83 13.35 18.26
C GLU A 330 6.46 14.74 18.44
N LYS A 331 7.65 14.93 17.85
CA LYS A 331 8.39 16.19 17.87
C LYS A 331 8.46 16.79 16.47
N PRO A 332 8.24 18.11 16.33
CA PRO A 332 8.42 18.79 15.05
C PRO A 332 9.83 18.59 14.50
N PHE A 333 9.96 18.67 13.18
CA PHE A 333 11.24 18.60 12.51
C PHE A 333 12.13 19.77 12.93
N ASP A 334 13.30 19.44 13.47
CA ASP A 334 14.37 20.39 13.72
C ASP A 334 15.50 20.14 12.72
N ILE A 335 15.87 21.16 11.96
CA ILE A 335 16.93 21.10 10.97
C ILE A 335 18.32 20.98 11.61
N ASN A 336 18.48 21.49 12.83
CA ASN A 336 19.76 21.49 13.55
C ASN A 336 20.05 20.16 14.22
N TYR A 337 19.04 19.31 14.41
CA TYR A 337 19.19 17.97 14.99
C TYR A 337 20.13 17.05 14.19
N GLN A 338 20.36 17.31 12.91
CA GLN A 338 21.35 16.57 12.08
C GLN A 338 22.68 17.30 11.91
N MET A 339 22.82 18.52 12.43
CA MET A 339 24.07 19.28 12.41
C MET A 339 24.83 19.24 13.74
N ALA A 340 24.17 18.80 14.81
CA ALA A 340 24.77 18.48 16.10
C ALA A 340 24.99 16.96 16.18
N ASP A 341 26.04 16.47 15.53
CA ASP A 341 26.76 15.21 15.83
C ASP A 341 27.98 15.08 14.90
#